data_AF-A0A7V1EBY9-F1
#
_entry.id   AF-A0A7V1EBY9-F1
#
_cell.length_a   1.000
_cell.length_b   1.000
_cell.length_c   1.000
_cell.angle_alpha   90.00
_cell.angle_beta   90.00
_cell.angle_gamma   90.00
#
_symmetry.space_group_name_H-M   'P 1'
#
loop_
_entity.id
_entity.type
_entity.pdbx_description
1 polymer ?
#
loop_
_entity_poly.entity_id
_entity_poly.type
_entity_poly.pdbx_seq_one_letter_code
_entity_poly.pdbx_strand_id
1 'polypeptide(L)'
;CVLCGRCVRASRDIDGKSVFGFEGRGIKMRITVNSEGSLSGTQLSVVDKAVDVCPVGSIVIKRKGFSMPYGTRLFDKAPIGSDIEKKSKNN
;
A
#
# COMPACT_ATOMS: atom_id res chain seq x y z
N CYS A 1 -0.75 -8.76 1.25
CA CYS A 1 -1.00 -7.45 1.90
C CYS A 1 -0.59 -7.59 3.35
N VAL A 2 0.13 -6.63 3.92
CA VAL A 2 0.52 -6.64 5.36
C VAL A 2 -0.30 -5.69 6.21
N LEU A 3 -1.45 -5.23 5.68
CA LEU A 3 -2.43 -4.36 6.36
C LEU A 3 -1.84 -3.05 6.92
N CYS A 4 -0.76 -2.52 6.33
CA CYS A 4 -0.09 -1.29 6.79
C CYS A 4 -0.87 0.03 6.58
N GLY A 5 -1.99 -0.01 5.86
CA GLY A 5 -2.85 1.16 5.62
C GLY A 5 -2.25 2.27 4.75
N ARG A 6 -1.08 2.07 4.13
CA ARG A 6 -0.43 3.10 3.29
C ARG A 6 -1.26 3.46 2.05
N CYS A 7 -1.81 2.47 1.35
CA CYS A 7 -2.66 2.69 0.18
C CYS A 7 -3.98 3.39 0.53
N VAL A 8 -4.59 3.06 1.67
CA VAL A 8 -5.82 3.71 2.16
C VAL A 8 -5.56 5.18 2.45
N ARG A 9 -4.49 5.49 3.20
CA ARG A 9 -4.11 6.88 3.50
C ARG A 9 -3.67 7.66 2.26
N ALA A 10 -2.82 7.09 1.42
CA ALA A 10 -2.39 7.75 0.19
C ALA A 10 -3.58 8.07 -0.73
N SER A 11 -4.51 7.12 -0.90
CA SER A 11 -5.73 7.34 -1.67
C SER A 11 -6.49 8.55 -1.13
N ARG A 12 -6.77 8.58 0.18
CA ARG A 12 -7.56 9.66 0.80
C ARG A 12 -6.85 11.00 0.83
N ASP A 13 -5.63 11.00 1.35
CA ASP A 13 -4.93 12.22 1.79
C ASP A 13 -4.09 12.85 0.67
N ILE A 14 -3.63 12.04 -0.30
CA ILE A 14 -2.78 12.50 -1.41
C ILE A 14 -3.57 12.50 -2.72
N ASP A 15 -4.26 11.40 -3.03
CA ASP A 15 -4.99 11.28 -4.29
C ASP A 15 -6.38 11.93 -4.23
N GLY A 16 -6.85 12.31 -3.04
CA GLY A 16 -8.18 12.91 -2.83
C GLY A 16 -9.34 11.95 -3.10
N LYS A 17 -9.07 10.65 -3.11
CA LYS A 17 -10.01 9.59 -3.49
C LYS A 17 -10.21 8.60 -2.36
N SER A 18 -11.42 8.09 -2.19
CA SER A 18 -11.67 6.99 -1.23
C SER A 18 -11.75 5.65 -1.94
N VAL A 19 -10.72 5.31 -2.74
CA VAL A 19 -10.68 4.06 -3.52
C VAL A 19 -10.43 2.86 -2.62
N PHE A 20 -9.49 2.94 -1.67
CA PHE A 20 -9.17 1.82 -0.80
C PHE A 20 -9.76 2.00 0.60
N GLY A 21 -10.17 0.89 1.19
CA GLY A 21 -10.66 0.82 2.57
C GLY A 21 -10.22 -0.45 3.28
N PHE A 22 -10.61 -0.56 4.55
CA PHE A 22 -10.52 -1.80 5.31
C PHE A 22 -11.92 -2.30 5.66
N GLU A 23 -12.09 -3.61 5.63
CA GLU A 23 -13.31 -4.29 6.06
C GLU A 23 -12.95 -5.48 6.96
N GLY A 24 -13.86 -5.83 7.87
CA GLY A 24 -13.66 -6.88 8.85
C GLY A 24 -12.84 -6.39 10.05
N ARG A 25 -12.47 -7.33 10.94
CA ARG A 25 -11.70 -7.06 12.16
C ARG A 25 -10.77 -8.23 12.49
N GLY A 26 -9.70 -7.93 13.21
CA GLY A 26 -8.70 -8.92 13.62
C GLY A 26 -8.14 -9.69 12.43
N ILE A 27 -8.06 -11.01 12.56
CA ILE A 27 -7.55 -11.90 11.49
C ILE A 27 -8.41 -11.88 10.22
N LYS A 28 -9.66 -11.42 10.29
CA LYS A 28 -10.56 -11.32 9.13
C LYS A 28 -10.45 -9.97 8.41
N MET A 29 -9.56 -9.08 8.87
CA MET A 29 -9.37 -7.77 8.26
C MET A 29 -8.74 -7.89 6.88
N ARG A 30 -9.35 -7.23 5.89
CA ARG A 30 -8.90 -7.22 4.50
C ARG A 30 -8.98 -5.83 3.91
N ILE A 31 -8.17 -5.59 2.88
CA ILE A 31 -8.32 -4.40 2.06
C ILE A 31 -9.54 -4.55 1.15
N THR A 32 -10.30 -3.50 0.99
CA THR A 32 -11.45 -3.42 0.07
C THR A 32 -11.26 -2.27 -0.89
N VAL A 33 -12.02 -2.32 -1.99
CA VAL A 33 -11.98 -1.31 -3.04
C VAL A 33 -13.39 -0.74 -3.20
N ASN A 34 -13.49 0.58 -3.21
CA ASN A 34 -14.71 1.30 -3.49
C ASN A 34 -14.94 1.33 -5.00
N SER A 35 -15.86 0.49 -5.47
CA SER A 35 -16.28 0.42 -6.87
C SER A 35 -17.76 0.11 -6.97
N GLU A 36 -18.42 0.67 -7.98
CA GLU A 36 -19.74 0.23 -8.39
C GLU A 36 -19.60 -1.02 -9.27
N GLY A 37 -19.92 -2.18 -8.68
CA GLY A 37 -19.86 -3.48 -9.36
C GLY A 37 -18.46 -4.07 -9.41
N SER A 38 -17.77 -3.94 -10.55
CA SER A 38 -16.47 -4.57 -10.78
C SER A 38 -15.30 -3.65 -10.45
N LEU A 39 -14.09 -4.22 -10.30
CA LEU A 39 -12.86 -3.45 -10.05
C LEU A 39 -12.51 -2.44 -11.14
N SER A 40 -13.10 -2.53 -12.35
CA SER A 40 -12.92 -1.49 -13.36
C SER A 40 -13.77 -0.24 -13.11
N GLY A 41 -14.78 -0.32 -12.23
CA GLY A 41 -15.63 0.81 -11.83
C GLY A 41 -15.02 1.69 -10.73
N THR A 42 -13.78 1.43 -10.33
CA THR A 42 -13.08 2.27 -9.34
C THR A 42 -12.60 3.57 -10.00
N GLN A 43 -12.41 4.61 -9.20
CA GLN A 43 -11.79 5.86 -9.66
C GLN A 43 -10.24 5.82 -9.60
N LEU A 44 -9.65 4.63 -9.44
CA LEU A 44 -8.20 4.45 -9.36
C LEU A 44 -7.54 4.78 -10.71
N SER A 45 -6.51 5.61 -10.68
CA SER A 45 -5.64 5.87 -11.83
C SER A 45 -4.26 5.25 -11.61
N VAL A 46 -3.57 4.91 -12.69
CA VAL A 46 -2.21 4.34 -12.64
C VAL A 46 -1.19 5.34 -12.09
N VAL A 47 -1.49 6.65 -12.14
CA VAL A 47 -0.64 7.71 -11.59
C VAL A 47 -0.92 8.03 -10.12
N ASP A 48 -1.93 7.38 -9.52
CA ASP A 48 -2.29 7.62 -8.13
C ASP A 48 -1.17 7.13 -7.20
N LYS A 49 -0.87 7.93 -6.17
CA LYS A 49 0.14 7.60 -5.18
C LYS A 49 -0.18 6.29 -4.47
N ALA A 50 -1.46 5.98 -4.28
CA ALA A 50 -1.91 4.74 -3.67
C ALA A 50 -1.39 3.47 -4.37
N VAL A 51 -1.08 3.52 -5.67
CA VAL A 51 -0.56 2.38 -6.45
C VAL A 51 0.93 2.13 -6.16
N ASP A 52 1.70 3.18 -5.87
CA ASP A 52 3.17 3.10 -5.71
C ASP A 52 3.62 2.88 -4.26
N VAL A 53 2.79 3.21 -3.28
CA VAL A 53 3.20 3.18 -1.85
C VAL A 53 3.20 1.79 -1.21
N CYS A 54 2.79 0.74 -1.95
CA CYS A 54 2.70 -0.60 -1.39
C CYS A 54 4.10 -1.18 -1.11
N PRO A 55 4.48 -1.45 0.15
CA PRO A 55 5.85 -1.87 0.48
C PRO A 55 6.16 -3.32 0.06
N VAL A 56 5.12 -4.14 -0.12
CA VAL A 56 5.24 -5.60 -0.28
C VAL A 56 4.72 -6.10 -1.64
N GLY A 57 4.34 -5.20 -2.54
CA GLY A 57 3.83 -5.57 -3.88
C GLY A 57 2.47 -6.28 -3.86
N SER A 58 1.60 -5.98 -2.89
CA SER A 58 0.20 -6.44 -2.91
C SER A 58 -0.70 -5.61 -3.83
N ILE A 59 -0.24 -4.42 -4.22
CA ILE A 59 -0.80 -3.60 -5.27
C ILE A 59 0.32 -3.41 -6.29
N VAL A 60 0.06 -3.74 -7.55
CA VAL A 60 1.04 -3.69 -8.64
C VAL A 60 0.38 -3.18 -9.91
N ILE A 61 1.14 -2.44 -10.72
CA ILE A 61 0.69 -1.99 -12.03
C ILE A 61 0.63 -3.20 -12.97
N LYS A 62 -0.56 -3.42 -13.54
CA LYS A 62 -0.79 -4.52 -14.50
C LYS A 62 0.21 -4.44 -15.65
N ARG A 63 0.76 -5.59 -16.05
CA ARG A 63 1.80 -5.73 -17.11
C ARG A 63 3.18 -5.15 -16.79
N LYS A 64 3.38 -4.49 -15.64
CA LYS A 64 4.73 -4.09 -15.17
C LYS A 64 5.40 -5.20 -14.36
N GLY A 65 4.60 -6.06 -13.72
CA GLY A 65 5.08 -7.18 -12.91
C GLY A 65 5.85 -6.73 -11.66
N PHE A 66 6.60 -7.65 -11.05
CA PHE A 66 7.54 -7.34 -9.96
C PHE A 66 8.81 -6.71 -10.51
N SER A 67 8.72 -5.44 -10.92
CA SER A 67 9.89 -4.70 -11.44
C SER A 67 11.06 -4.64 -10.44
N MET A 68 10.79 -4.77 -9.14
CA MET A 68 11.81 -4.94 -8.11
C MET A 68 11.89 -6.41 -7.65
N PRO A 69 13.04 -7.07 -7.85
CA PRO A 69 13.27 -8.42 -7.36
C PRO A 69 13.21 -8.49 -5.82
N TYR A 70 12.97 -9.70 -5.32
CA TYR A 70 13.03 -9.98 -3.88
C TYR A 70 14.47 -9.76 -3.36
N GLY A 71 14.60 -9.18 -2.17
CA GLY A 71 15.87 -8.80 -1.55
C GLY A 71 16.33 -7.37 -1.89
N THR A 72 15.69 -6.71 -2.87
CA THR A 72 16.02 -5.33 -3.27
C THR A 72 14.91 -4.32 -2.96
N ARG A 73 13.81 -4.74 -2.32
CA ARG A 73 12.71 -3.82 -1.97
C ARG A 73 13.07 -3.00 -0.74
N LEU A 74 12.39 -1.87 -0.58
CA LEU A 74 12.68 -0.86 0.44
C LEU A 74 12.74 -1.42 1.88
N PHE A 75 11.96 -2.45 2.18
CA PHE A 75 11.86 -3.02 3.53
C PHE A 75 12.23 -4.51 3.62
N ASP A 76 12.93 -5.04 2.62
CA ASP A 76 13.35 -6.46 2.64
C ASP A 76 14.51 -6.69 3.63
N LYS A 77 15.41 -5.70 3.78
CA LYS A 77 16.59 -5.81 4.66
C LYS A 77 16.35 -5.29 6.07
N ALA A 78 15.40 -4.38 6.23
CA ALA A 78 15.09 -3.75 7.50
C ALA A 78 13.60 -3.43 7.58
N PRO A 79 12.94 -3.68 8.73
CA PRO A 79 11.53 -3.37 8.89
C PRO A 79 11.27 -1.86 8.82
N ILE A 80 10.03 -1.52 8.44
CA ILE A 80 9.53 -0.14 8.45
C ILE A 80 9.74 0.46 9.85
N GLY A 81 10.36 1.64 9.94
CA GLY A 81 10.62 2.35 11.20
C GLY A 81 12.00 2.12 11.80
N SER A 82 12.84 1.26 11.20
CA SER A 82 14.21 1.02 11.66
C SER A 82 15.07 2.30 11.74
N ASP A 83 14.80 3.27 10.86
CA ASP A 83 15.42 4.59 10.83
C ASP A 83 15.08 5.43 12.06
N ILE A 84 13.83 5.37 12.53
CA ILE A 84 13.35 6.07 13.72
C ILE A 84 13.99 5.46 14.98
N GLU A 85 13.98 4.13 15.09
CA GLU A 85 14.57 3.40 16.23
C GLU A 85 16.08 3.66 16.36
N LYS A 86 16.81 3.70 15.24
CA LYS A 86 18.24 4.03 15.24
C LYS A 86 18.50 5.47 15.70
N LYS A 87 17.65 6.42 15.28
CA LYS A 87 17.78 7.83 15.68
C LYS A 87 17.49 8.01 17.18
N SER A 88 16.52 7.27 17.71
CA SER A 88 16.19 7.27 19.15
C SER A 88 17.34 6.78 20.03
N LYS A 89 18.09 5.75 19.59
CA LYS A 89 19.22 5.19 20.34
C LYS A 89 20.49 6.05 20.35
N ASN A 90 20.60 7.00 19.44
CA ASN A 90 21.77 7.87 19.29
C ASN A 90 21.60 9.24 19.97
N ASN A 91 20.45 9.48 20.61
CA ASN A 91 20.17 10.62 21.48
C ASN A 91 20.20 10.18 22.95
#